data_AF-A0A9D3MBK9-F1
#
_entry.id   AF-A0A9D3MBK9-F1
#
_cell.length_a   1.000
_cell.length_b   1.000
_cell.length_c   1.000
_cell.angle_alpha   90.00
_cell.angle_beta   90.00
_cell.angle_gamma   90.00
#
_symmetry.space_group_name_H-M   'P 1'
#
loop_
_entity.id
_entity.type
_entity.pdbx_description
1 polymer ?
#
loop_
_entity_poly.entity_id
_entity_poly.type
_entity_poly.pdbx_seq_one_letter_code
_entity_poly.pdbx_strand_id
1 'polypeptide(L)'
;MAAPMTEQVDGGDALLSPALSDSDSDPVSEDGRLPEYVVELVDREIGGDLKSLKKVGALLEKLTAENKLLEEQSEVDEGLTTGYPQSVQVLTVSSSVPLRVSSALSEAEQSRQEAESLLQRERMLSNTLQQHLQGAQPWADSLGQVLGQLDTIDRHMKYLQCLARIEELSDSIQQCLMTNSVWEAVGAVDGMASLDLGLQESGCAHLQAFLRETLAFWHKILKDRLAGDLQEVLTQLHWPFLSPPVESLSPPPNVQELYSQLELLVPQLLSLQTSDDLISEKKPHPSRAGLPPDTPLSLPIQIMILPLSKRFRYHFTGNRQTNSLNKPEWYLTQVLMWMGNNSKFMEEKIQPILDRADAKINAKAELCRGLLSLAQEKLAHDARGCSTTTPSSATW
;
A
#
# COMPACT_ATOMS: atom_id res chain seq x y z
N MET A 1 -5.92 -12.15 67.88
CA MET A 1 -5.48 -13.51 67.51
C MET A 1 -4.93 -13.38 66.10
N ALA A 2 -3.62 -13.38 65.91
CA ALA A 2 -2.72 -14.56 65.89
C ALA A 2 -2.54 -15.06 64.45
N ALA A 3 -1.31 -14.92 63.96
CA ALA A 3 -0.76 -15.60 62.78
C ALA A 3 0.09 -16.80 63.27
N PRO A 4 0.96 -17.44 62.45
CA PRO A 4 0.87 -17.91 61.06
C PRO A 4 1.10 -19.45 61.02
N MET A 5 1.64 -19.99 59.91
CA MET A 5 2.32 -21.30 59.64
C MET A 5 1.67 -21.97 58.39
N THR A 6 2.24 -21.99 57.16
CA THR A 6 3.51 -22.49 56.56
C THR A 6 3.39 -23.90 55.96
N GLU A 7 4.30 -24.21 55.02
CA GLU A 7 4.41 -25.42 54.16
C GLU A 7 3.40 -25.45 52.98
N GLN A 8 3.74 -25.23 51.69
CA GLN A 8 4.92 -25.46 50.81
C GLN A 8 4.91 -26.85 50.12
N VAL A 9 5.45 -26.91 48.89
CA VAL A 9 5.60 -28.07 47.96
C VAL A 9 4.30 -28.33 47.15
N ASP A 10 4.21 -27.87 45.89
CA ASP A 10 4.76 -28.45 44.63
C ASP A 10 3.91 -29.62 44.07
N GLY A 11 3.81 -29.73 42.74
CA GLY A 11 3.04 -30.77 42.04
C GLY A 11 2.10 -30.22 40.97
N GLY A 12 2.62 -30.03 39.75
CA GLY A 12 1.84 -29.55 38.61
C GLY A 12 2.32 -29.97 37.23
N ASP A 13 3.33 -30.85 37.12
CA ASP A 13 3.77 -31.41 35.85
C ASP A 13 4.32 -32.83 36.07
N ALA A 14 3.52 -33.86 35.75
CA ALA A 14 3.82 -35.26 36.06
C ALA A 14 3.09 -36.27 35.17
N LEU A 15 3.57 -36.43 33.92
CA LEU A 15 3.48 -37.68 33.15
C LEU A 15 4.77 -37.80 32.32
N LEU A 16 5.88 -38.28 32.89
CA LEU A 16 6.23 -39.71 32.92
C LEU A 16 5.90 -40.46 31.60
N SER A 17 6.91 -40.53 30.74
CA SER A 17 7.23 -41.76 29.98
C SER A 17 7.49 -42.93 30.98
N PRO A 18 7.45 -44.23 30.60
CA PRO A 18 8.18 -44.72 29.42
C PRO A 18 7.64 -45.99 28.69
N ALA A 19 8.39 -46.35 27.64
CA ALA A 19 8.77 -47.71 27.23
C ALA A 19 7.82 -48.61 26.40
N LEU A 20 8.30 -48.92 25.18
CA LEU A 20 8.27 -50.22 24.46
C LEU A 20 6.88 -50.79 24.08
N SER A 21 6.66 -51.47 22.95
CA SER A 21 7.37 -51.78 21.68
C SER A 21 6.23 -52.15 20.69
N ASP A 22 6.34 -52.47 19.39
CA ASP A 22 7.35 -53.09 18.54
C ASP A 22 6.80 -53.06 17.07
N SER A 23 7.60 -53.37 16.03
CA SER A 23 7.19 -53.51 14.60
C SER A 23 6.57 -52.24 13.93
N ASP A 24 6.60 -51.96 12.61
CA ASP A 24 7.18 -52.54 11.37
C ASP A 24 7.11 -51.41 10.28
N SER A 25 7.81 -51.36 9.14
CA SER A 25 8.77 -52.23 8.44
C SER A 25 9.81 -51.40 7.64
N ASP A 26 10.92 -52.04 7.24
CA ASP A 26 11.79 -51.70 6.09
C ASP A 26 11.11 -52.04 4.72
N PRO A 27 11.75 -51.92 3.52
CA PRO A 27 13.02 -51.27 3.15
C PRO A 27 12.90 -50.28 1.96
N VAL A 28 14.02 -49.63 1.61
CA VAL A 28 14.26 -49.06 0.26
C VAL A 28 15.51 -49.70 -0.36
N SER A 29 15.34 -50.29 -1.54
CA SER A 29 16.37 -50.76 -2.49
C SER A 29 17.36 -49.64 -2.90
N GLU A 30 18.56 -49.90 -3.41
CA GLU A 30 19.22 -51.17 -3.78
C GLU A 30 20.74 -50.98 -3.76
N ASP A 31 21.44 -52.10 -3.93
CA ASP A 31 22.73 -52.33 -4.60
C ASP A 31 23.79 -51.20 -4.73
N GLY A 32 25.04 -51.57 -4.43
CA GLY A 32 26.18 -50.63 -4.44
C GLY A 32 27.20 -50.86 -3.33
N ARG A 33 27.09 -51.92 -2.51
CA ARG A 33 28.17 -52.32 -1.60
C ARG A 33 29.37 -52.77 -2.42
N LEU A 34 30.42 -51.94 -2.44
CA LEU A 34 31.78 -52.39 -2.73
C LEU A 34 32.05 -53.68 -1.93
N PRO A 35 32.68 -54.72 -2.52
CA PRO A 35 32.89 -55.98 -1.83
C PRO A 35 33.55 -55.74 -0.47
N GLU A 36 33.03 -56.33 0.60
CA GLU A 36 33.45 -56.01 1.99
C GLU A 36 34.97 -56.12 2.19
N TYR A 37 35.63 -57.04 1.48
CA TYR A 37 37.09 -57.16 1.40
C TYR A 37 37.82 -55.89 0.90
N VAL A 38 37.26 -55.17 -0.08
CA VAL A 38 37.81 -53.91 -0.60
C VAL A 38 37.69 -52.80 0.45
N VAL A 39 36.54 -52.74 1.15
CA VAL A 39 36.31 -51.78 2.24
C VAL A 39 37.27 -52.07 3.40
N GLU A 40 37.41 -53.33 3.80
CA GLU A 40 38.31 -53.78 4.87
C GLU A 40 39.80 -53.55 4.52
N LEU A 41 40.20 -53.74 3.26
CA LEU A 41 41.55 -53.42 2.76
C LEU A 41 41.84 -51.92 2.83
N VAL A 42 40.88 -51.08 2.39
CA VAL A 42 40.98 -49.62 2.44
C VAL A 42 41.07 -49.12 3.88
N ASP A 43 40.23 -49.63 4.77
CA ASP A 43 40.19 -49.19 6.17
C ASP A 43 41.44 -49.67 6.95
N ARG A 44 42.01 -50.83 6.59
CA ARG A 44 43.27 -51.33 7.17
C ARG A 44 44.52 -50.55 6.75
N GLU A 45 44.64 -50.19 5.46
CA GLU A 45 45.87 -49.60 4.91
C GLU A 45 45.87 -48.06 4.95
N ILE A 46 44.70 -47.46 4.73
CA ILE A 46 44.50 -46.00 4.71
C ILE A 46 43.96 -45.55 6.06
N GLY A 47 42.85 -46.15 6.52
CA GLY A 47 42.17 -45.78 7.76
C GLY A 47 41.55 -44.37 7.72
N GLY A 48 40.69 -44.08 8.69
CA GLY A 48 39.81 -42.89 8.70
C GLY A 48 40.45 -41.50 8.88
N ASP A 49 41.76 -41.32 8.68
CA ASP A 49 42.46 -40.04 8.93
C ASP A 49 43.02 -39.39 7.65
N LEU A 50 42.73 -38.10 7.43
CA LEU A 50 42.91 -37.43 6.14
C LEU A 50 44.37 -37.35 5.66
N LYS A 51 45.34 -37.52 6.58
CA LYS A 51 46.77 -37.56 6.26
C LYS A 51 47.20 -38.85 5.56
N SER A 52 46.44 -39.94 5.75
CA SER A 52 46.69 -41.24 5.13
C SER A 52 46.43 -41.25 3.62
N LEU A 53 45.71 -40.27 3.08
CA LEU A 53 45.41 -40.17 1.65
C LEU A 53 46.67 -40.17 0.76
N LYS A 54 47.82 -39.72 1.30
CA LYS A 54 49.12 -39.79 0.59
C LYS A 54 49.59 -41.23 0.31
N LYS A 55 49.12 -42.22 1.08
CA LYS A 55 49.40 -43.65 0.84
C LYS A 55 48.60 -44.23 -0.33
N VAL A 56 47.48 -43.60 -0.70
CA VAL A 56 46.58 -44.09 -1.77
C VAL A 56 47.32 -44.21 -3.11
N GLY A 57 48.20 -43.26 -3.43
CA GLY A 57 49.03 -43.34 -4.64
C GLY A 57 49.96 -44.56 -4.65
N ALA A 58 50.65 -44.82 -3.54
CA ALA A 58 51.54 -45.99 -3.40
C ALA A 58 50.77 -47.32 -3.39
N LEU A 59 49.54 -47.35 -2.83
CA LEU A 59 48.64 -48.51 -2.90
C LEU A 59 48.14 -48.75 -4.33
N LEU A 60 47.82 -47.69 -5.08
CA LEU A 60 47.41 -47.80 -6.48
C LEU A 60 48.55 -48.31 -7.36
N GLU A 61 49.78 -47.80 -7.16
CA GLU A 61 50.98 -48.32 -7.85
C GLU A 61 51.26 -49.78 -7.46
N LYS A 62 51.11 -50.15 -6.17
CA LYS A 62 51.26 -51.55 -5.73
C LYS A 62 50.22 -52.48 -6.35
N LEU A 63 48.94 -52.11 -6.33
CA LEU A 63 47.84 -52.91 -6.88
C LEU A 63 47.89 -53.00 -8.41
N THR A 64 48.32 -51.94 -9.10
CA THR A 64 48.53 -52.00 -10.55
C THR A 64 49.76 -52.83 -10.92
N ALA A 65 50.83 -52.81 -10.12
CA ALA A 65 51.97 -53.72 -10.29
C ALA A 65 51.60 -55.19 -9.97
N GLU A 66 50.83 -55.46 -8.92
CA GLU A 66 50.31 -56.80 -8.59
C GLU A 66 49.36 -57.31 -9.68
N ASN A 67 48.44 -56.48 -10.19
CA ASN A 67 47.58 -56.84 -11.33
C ASN A 67 48.40 -57.14 -12.59
N LYS A 68 49.37 -56.29 -12.95
CA LYS A 68 50.21 -56.52 -14.13
C LYS A 68 51.06 -57.78 -13.99
N LEU A 69 51.51 -58.12 -12.79
CA LEU A 69 52.28 -59.33 -12.51
C LEU A 69 51.40 -60.58 -12.49
N LEU A 70 50.11 -60.46 -12.14
CA LEU A 70 49.11 -61.53 -12.32
C LEU A 70 48.71 -61.71 -13.79
N GLU A 71 48.65 -60.63 -14.57
CA GLU A 71 48.41 -60.64 -16.02
C GLU A 71 49.58 -61.30 -16.75
N GLU A 72 50.83 -60.93 -16.41
CA GLU A 72 52.05 -61.58 -16.90
C GLU A 72 52.16 -63.06 -16.43
N GLN A 73 51.67 -63.42 -15.23
CA GLN A 73 51.56 -64.82 -14.81
C GLN A 73 50.46 -65.59 -15.55
N SER A 74 49.41 -64.92 -15.99
CA SER A 74 48.32 -65.50 -16.80
C SER A 74 48.74 -65.71 -18.26
N GLU A 75 49.58 -64.83 -18.82
CA GLU A 75 50.05 -64.93 -20.22
C GLU A 75 51.25 -65.89 -20.39
N VAL A 76 51.98 -66.22 -19.31
CA VAL A 76 53.14 -67.14 -19.37
C VAL A 76 52.76 -68.63 -19.45
N ASP A 77 51.52 -69.02 -19.11
CA ASP A 77 51.09 -70.43 -19.13
C ASP A 77 50.60 -70.91 -20.53
N GLU A 78 50.43 -70.01 -21.51
CA GLU A 78 49.90 -70.35 -22.85
C GLU A 78 50.98 -70.69 -23.90
N GLY A 79 52.19 -71.05 -23.46
CA GLY A 79 53.36 -71.08 -24.37
C GLY A 79 54.51 -72.05 -24.09
N LEU A 80 54.28 -73.37 -23.90
CA LEU A 80 55.08 -74.44 -24.58
C LEU A 80 54.64 -75.89 -24.28
N THR A 81 54.59 -76.71 -25.35
CA THR A 81 55.05 -78.13 -25.39
C THR A 81 54.27 -79.24 -24.68
N THR A 82 53.37 -79.88 -25.45
CA THR A 82 53.21 -81.35 -25.65
C THR A 82 53.69 -82.35 -24.57
N GLY A 83 52.76 -83.14 -24.01
CA GLY A 83 53.07 -84.45 -23.41
C GLY A 83 52.15 -84.87 -22.26
N TYR A 84 51.29 -85.87 -22.48
CA TYR A 84 50.59 -86.61 -21.41
C TYR A 84 51.59 -87.38 -20.51
N PRO A 85 51.24 -87.76 -19.27
CA PRO A 85 50.31 -87.10 -18.34
C PRO A 85 50.77 -87.11 -16.86
N GLN A 86 50.49 -86.07 -16.07
CA GLN A 86 50.36 -86.27 -14.61
C GLN A 86 49.40 -85.28 -13.94
N SER A 87 48.69 -85.79 -12.93
CA SER A 87 47.61 -85.14 -12.20
C SER A 87 48.06 -84.02 -11.26
N VAL A 88 47.55 -82.79 -11.44
CA VAL A 88 47.43 -81.77 -10.39
C VAL A 88 46.08 -81.04 -10.50
N GLN A 89 45.56 -80.59 -9.37
CA GLN A 89 44.19 -80.10 -9.16
C GLN A 89 44.00 -78.63 -9.62
N VAL A 90 43.23 -78.38 -10.69
CA VAL A 90 42.51 -77.09 -10.89
C VAL A 90 41.14 -77.35 -11.53
N LEU A 91 40.26 -78.06 -10.83
CA LEU A 91 38.88 -78.37 -11.28
C LEU A 91 37.82 -77.55 -10.52
N THR A 92 38.24 -76.49 -9.82
CA THR A 92 37.47 -75.84 -8.75
C THR A 92 37.22 -74.34 -8.97
N VAL A 93 37.71 -73.74 -10.06
CA VAL A 93 37.52 -72.30 -10.37
C VAL A 93 36.46 -72.07 -11.46
N SER A 94 36.28 -73.01 -12.40
CA SER A 94 35.29 -72.87 -13.50
C SER A 94 33.83 -73.16 -13.10
N SER A 95 33.53 -73.63 -11.88
CA SER A 95 32.16 -73.92 -11.45
C SER A 95 31.44 -72.74 -10.79
N SER A 96 32.17 -71.84 -10.14
CA SER A 96 31.58 -70.72 -9.37
C SER A 96 31.23 -69.50 -10.22
N VAL A 97 31.97 -69.24 -11.30
CA VAL A 97 31.72 -68.11 -12.21
C VAL A 97 30.41 -68.28 -12.99
N PRO A 98 30.12 -69.44 -13.64
CA PRO A 98 28.83 -69.65 -14.30
C PRO A 98 27.65 -69.57 -13.34
N LEU A 99 27.79 -70.10 -12.12
CA LEU A 99 26.75 -70.06 -11.09
C LEU A 99 26.46 -68.63 -10.59
N ARG A 100 27.49 -67.81 -10.37
CA ARG A 100 27.31 -66.39 -10.00
C ARG A 100 26.69 -65.57 -11.14
N VAL A 101 27.10 -65.81 -12.39
CA VAL A 101 26.49 -65.16 -13.55
C VAL A 101 25.02 -65.60 -13.70
N SER A 102 24.67 -66.88 -13.48
CA SER A 102 23.26 -67.30 -13.49
C SER A 102 22.45 -66.76 -12.31
N SER A 103 23.04 -66.58 -11.13
CA SER A 103 22.38 -65.95 -9.97
C SER A 103 22.07 -64.49 -10.26
N ALA A 104 23.10 -63.72 -10.66
CA ALA A 104 22.95 -62.31 -11.02
C ALA A 104 22.00 -62.10 -12.21
N LEU A 105 21.96 -63.02 -13.19
CA LEU A 105 21.00 -62.98 -14.29
C LEU A 105 19.57 -63.27 -13.80
N SER A 106 19.38 -64.23 -12.89
CA SER A 106 18.08 -64.53 -12.28
C SER A 106 17.58 -63.38 -11.40
N GLU A 107 18.48 -62.74 -10.65
CA GLU A 107 18.21 -61.55 -9.83
C GLU A 107 17.85 -60.35 -10.71
N ALA A 108 18.57 -60.12 -11.81
CA ALA A 108 18.25 -59.10 -12.79
C ALA A 108 16.92 -59.38 -13.55
N GLU A 109 16.62 -60.64 -13.86
CA GLU A 109 15.33 -61.03 -14.45
C GLU A 109 14.17 -60.87 -13.48
N GLN A 110 14.38 -61.09 -12.19
CA GLN A 110 13.40 -60.83 -11.13
C GLN A 110 13.18 -59.33 -10.94
N SER A 111 14.26 -58.54 -10.77
CA SER A 111 14.20 -57.07 -10.67
C SER A 111 13.52 -56.45 -11.90
N ARG A 112 13.76 -56.97 -13.11
CA ARG A 112 13.02 -56.57 -14.33
C ARG A 112 11.51 -56.87 -14.24
N GLN A 113 11.12 -58.04 -13.75
CA GLN A 113 9.70 -58.38 -13.57
C GLN A 113 9.03 -57.50 -12.50
N GLU A 114 9.74 -57.20 -11.41
CA GLU A 114 9.27 -56.29 -10.36
C GLU A 114 9.09 -54.87 -10.90
N ALA A 115 10.06 -54.35 -11.66
CA ALA A 115 9.96 -53.06 -12.35
C ALA A 115 8.81 -53.00 -13.37
N GLU A 116 8.59 -54.07 -14.14
CA GLU A 116 7.43 -54.20 -15.05
C GLU A 116 6.10 -54.17 -14.28
N SER A 117 6.03 -54.84 -13.12
CA SER A 117 4.84 -54.82 -12.26
C SER A 117 4.57 -53.43 -11.66
N LEU A 118 5.61 -52.70 -11.26
CA LEU A 118 5.51 -51.34 -10.74
C LEU A 118 5.05 -50.36 -11.82
N LEU A 119 5.60 -50.44 -13.04
CA LEU A 119 5.12 -49.66 -14.19
C LEU A 119 3.65 -49.96 -14.53
N GLN A 120 3.21 -51.21 -14.41
CA GLN A 120 1.82 -51.56 -14.66
C GLN A 120 0.87 -51.05 -13.55
N ARG A 121 1.33 -51.01 -12.30
CA ARG A 121 0.62 -50.40 -11.16
C ARG A 121 0.56 -48.87 -11.27
N GLU A 122 1.65 -48.22 -11.69
CA GLU A 122 1.72 -46.78 -11.96
C GLU A 122 0.71 -46.37 -13.03
N ARG A 123 0.68 -47.06 -14.18
CA ARG A 123 -0.32 -46.82 -15.24
C ARG A 123 -1.75 -47.01 -14.76
N MET A 124 -2.02 -48.04 -13.93
CA MET A 124 -3.35 -48.25 -13.35
C MET A 124 -3.76 -47.08 -12.45
N LEU A 125 -2.86 -46.66 -11.55
CA LEU A 125 -3.08 -45.51 -10.65
C LEU A 125 -3.29 -44.21 -11.44
N SER A 126 -2.47 -43.94 -12.45
CA SER A 126 -2.60 -42.76 -13.32
C SER A 126 -3.94 -42.73 -14.06
N ASN A 127 -4.35 -43.86 -14.66
CA ASN A 127 -5.67 -43.98 -15.31
C ASN A 127 -6.83 -43.77 -14.31
N THR A 128 -6.70 -44.29 -13.09
CA THR A 128 -7.72 -44.19 -12.04
C THR A 128 -7.82 -42.75 -11.53
N LEU A 129 -6.68 -42.09 -11.30
CA LEU A 129 -6.59 -40.68 -10.95
C LEU A 129 -7.24 -39.80 -12.03
N GLN A 130 -6.91 -40.06 -13.31
CA GLN A 130 -7.46 -39.29 -14.42
C GLN A 130 -8.97 -39.51 -14.59
N GLN A 131 -9.48 -40.71 -14.34
CA GLN A 131 -10.92 -40.98 -14.30
C GLN A 131 -11.61 -40.24 -13.13
N HIS A 132 -11.00 -40.21 -11.94
CA HIS A 132 -11.50 -39.41 -10.82
C HIS A 132 -11.46 -37.90 -11.10
N LEU A 133 -10.40 -37.38 -11.73
CA LEU A 133 -10.30 -35.97 -12.13
C LEU A 133 -11.35 -35.60 -13.19
N GLN A 134 -11.59 -36.45 -14.19
CA GLN A 134 -12.64 -36.25 -15.18
C GLN A 134 -14.04 -36.31 -14.56
N GLY A 135 -14.27 -37.22 -13.59
CA GLY A 135 -15.50 -37.24 -12.80
C GLY A 135 -15.65 -36.05 -11.85
N ALA A 136 -14.54 -35.45 -11.42
CA ALA A 136 -14.52 -34.27 -10.56
C ALA A 136 -14.75 -32.96 -11.33
N GLN A 137 -14.31 -32.87 -12.59
CA GLN A 137 -14.43 -31.67 -13.42
C GLN A 137 -15.83 -31.03 -13.44
N PRO A 138 -16.95 -31.75 -13.70
CA PRO A 138 -18.26 -31.12 -13.80
C PRO A 138 -18.78 -30.52 -12.49
N TRP A 139 -18.42 -31.08 -11.31
CA TRP A 139 -18.81 -30.45 -10.04
C TRP A 139 -17.89 -29.26 -9.70
N ALA A 140 -16.62 -29.30 -10.10
CA ALA A 140 -15.70 -28.16 -9.97
C ALA A 140 -16.15 -26.98 -10.84
N ASP A 141 -16.56 -27.23 -12.09
CA ASP A 141 -17.13 -26.22 -12.98
C ASP A 141 -18.44 -25.64 -12.42
N SER A 142 -19.31 -26.51 -11.88
CA SER A 142 -20.56 -26.10 -11.21
C SER A 142 -20.31 -25.25 -9.96
N LEU A 143 -19.34 -25.63 -9.11
CA LEU A 143 -18.93 -24.82 -7.96
C LEU A 143 -18.36 -23.47 -8.43
N GLY A 144 -17.53 -23.45 -9.47
CA GLY A 144 -17.00 -22.23 -10.08
C GLY A 144 -18.11 -21.29 -10.57
N GLN A 145 -19.18 -21.85 -11.17
CA GLN A 145 -20.36 -21.09 -11.57
C GLN A 145 -21.12 -20.50 -10.36
N VAL A 146 -21.33 -21.28 -9.29
CA VAL A 146 -21.99 -20.81 -8.06
C VAL A 146 -21.16 -19.74 -7.36
N LEU A 147 -19.84 -19.90 -7.28
CA LEU A 147 -18.93 -18.88 -6.73
C LEU A 147 -18.97 -17.59 -7.57
N GLY A 148 -18.97 -17.69 -8.91
CA GLY A 148 -19.12 -16.53 -9.79
C GLY A 148 -20.48 -15.80 -9.64
N GLN A 149 -21.56 -16.54 -9.37
CA GLN A 149 -22.85 -15.96 -9.02
C GLN A 149 -22.82 -15.26 -7.65
N LEU A 150 -22.18 -15.87 -6.65
CA LEU A 150 -22.01 -15.29 -5.32
C LEU A 150 -21.21 -13.98 -5.38
N ASP A 151 -20.09 -13.97 -6.10
CA ASP A 151 -19.27 -12.78 -6.41
C ASP A 151 -20.10 -11.65 -7.05
N THR A 152 -20.99 -12.02 -7.98
CA THR A 152 -21.88 -11.06 -8.66
C THR A 152 -22.90 -10.47 -7.71
N ILE A 153 -23.50 -11.29 -6.83
CA ILE A 153 -24.45 -10.85 -5.81
C ILE A 153 -23.77 -9.96 -4.76
N ASP A 154 -22.57 -10.33 -4.30
CA ASP A 154 -21.79 -9.53 -3.34
C ASP A 154 -21.43 -8.14 -3.90
N ARG A 155 -21.03 -8.05 -5.18
CA ARG A 155 -20.79 -6.76 -5.85
C ARG A 155 -22.05 -5.90 -5.93
N HIS A 156 -23.21 -6.48 -6.29
CA HIS A 156 -24.48 -5.75 -6.29
C HIS A 156 -24.91 -5.32 -4.87
N MET A 157 -24.70 -6.17 -3.87
CA MET A 157 -24.98 -5.85 -2.47
C MET A 157 -24.14 -4.66 -2.00
N LYS A 158 -22.83 -4.67 -2.25
CA LYS A 158 -21.92 -3.55 -1.94
C LYS A 158 -22.31 -2.26 -2.65
N TYR A 159 -22.73 -2.34 -3.92
CA TYR A 159 -23.23 -1.18 -4.68
C TYR A 159 -24.49 -0.58 -4.03
N LEU A 160 -25.47 -1.41 -3.66
CA LEU A 160 -26.70 -0.97 -3.00
C LEU A 160 -26.44 -0.43 -1.58
N GLN A 161 -25.52 -1.05 -0.83
CA GLN A 161 -25.08 -0.54 0.48
C GLN A 161 -24.42 0.84 0.35
N CYS A 162 -23.62 1.08 -0.69
CA CYS A 162 -23.06 2.41 -0.95
C CYS A 162 -24.16 3.43 -1.27
N LEU A 163 -25.14 3.10 -2.12
CA LEU A 163 -26.28 3.99 -2.40
C LEU A 163 -27.08 4.32 -1.14
N ALA A 164 -27.48 3.29 -0.37
CA ALA A 164 -28.19 3.48 0.89
C ALA A 164 -27.40 4.37 1.86
N ARG A 165 -26.06 4.23 1.92
CA ARG A 165 -25.21 5.09 2.74
C ARG A 165 -25.17 6.54 2.28
N ILE A 166 -25.24 6.80 0.97
CA ILE A 166 -25.30 8.16 0.40
C ILE A 166 -26.65 8.80 0.71
N GLU A 167 -27.74 8.01 0.68
CA GLU A 167 -29.09 8.44 1.07
C GLU A 167 -29.15 8.74 2.58
N GLU A 168 -28.69 7.83 3.45
CA GLU A 168 -28.58 8.04 4.91
C GLU A 168 -27.82 9.33 5.27
N LEU A 169 -26.68 9.57 4.62
CA LEU A 169 -25.88 10.79 4.85
C LEU A 169 -26.62 12.03 4.35
N SER A 170 -27.33 11.95 3.21
CA SER A 170 -28.14 13.07 2.69
C SER A 170 -29.29 13.43 3.62
N ASP A 171 -30.02 12.43 4.11
CA ASP A 171 -31.11 12.60 5.06
C ASP A 171 -30.60 13.15 6.39
N SER A 172 -29.44 12.68 6.86
CA SER A 172 -28.78 13.23 8.05
C SER A 172 -28.41 14.70 7.87
N ILE A 173 -27.81 15.09 6.73
CA ILE A 173 -27.47 16.49 6.44
C ILE A 173 -28.75 17.34 6.43
N GLN A 174 -29.80 16.86 5.75
CA GLN A 174 -31.08 17.56 5.68
C GLN A 174 -31.72 17.74 7.07
N GLN A 175 -31.74 16.68 7.89
CA GLN A 175 -32.28 16.74 9.25
C GLN A 175 -31.48 17.71 10.12
N CYS A 176 -30.15 17.63 10.09
CA CYS A 176 -29.26 18.51 10.85
C CYS A 176 -29.42 19.98 10.44
N LEU A 177 -29.64 20.27 9.15
CA LEU A 177 -29.97 21.62 8.68
C LEU A 177 -31.30 22.11 9.27
N MET A 178 -32.33 21.26 9.33
CA MET A 178 -33.64 21.59 9.91
C MET A 178 -33.62 21.77 11.44
N THR A 179 -32.74 21.06 12.16
CA THR A 179 -32.59 21.18 13.63
C THR A 179 -31.57 22.23 14.07
N ASN A 180 -31.00 23.00 13.14
CA ASN A 180 -29.92 23.96 13.37
C ASN A 180 -28.58 23.34 13.86
N SER A 181 -28.39 22.04 13.65
CA SER A 181 -27.22 21.22 14.03
C SER A 181 -26.14 21.28 12.94
N VAL A 182 -25.53 22.45 12.74
CA VAL A 182 -24.65 22.70 11.57
C VAL A 182 -23.34 21.92 11.66
N TRP A 183 -22.82 21.68 12.86
CA TRP A 183 -21.58 20.93 13.07
C TRP A 183 -21.73 19.46 12.60
N GLU A 184 -22.84 18.85 12.96
CA GLU A 184 -23.22 17.49 12.59
C GLU A 184 -23.45 17.35 11.08
N ALA A 185 -24.05 18.38 10.44
CA ALA A 185 -24.19 18.42 8.99
C ALA A 185 -22.84 18.47 8.25
N VAL A 186 -21.86 19.25 8.77
CA VAL A 186 -20.49 19.28 8.24
C VAL A 186 -19.80 17.92 8.41
N GLY A 187 -19.95 17.27 9.57
CA GLY A 187 -19.44 15.91 9.80
C GLY A 187 -20.04 14.85 8.88
N ALA A 188 -21.33 14.96 8.53
CA ALA A 188 -21.97 14.07 7.56
C ALA A 188 -21.46 14.29 6.12
N VAL A 189 -21.13 15.54 5.75
CA VAL A 189 -20.45 15.84 4.47
C VAL A 189 -19.01 15.31 4.44
N ASP A 190 -18.27 15.39 5.54
CA ASP A 190 -16.94 14.74 5.66
C ASP A 190 -17.04 13.20 5.54
N GLY A 191 -18.12 12.61 6.07
CA GLY A 191 -18.47 11.21 5.85
C GLY A 191 -18.72 10.86 4.37
N MET A 192 -19.35 11.75 3.60
CA MET A 192 -19.51 11.59 2.14
C MET A 192 -18.18 11.74 1.38
N ALA A 193 -17.33 12.69 1.79
CA ALA A 193 -15.99 12.88 1.22
C ALA A 193 -15.10 11.65 1.45
N SER A 194 -15.15 11.08 2.66
CA SER A 194 -14.48 9.83 3.02
C SER A 194 -14.97 8.64 2.18
N LEU A 195 -16.27 8.59 1.86
CA LEU A 195 -16.83 7.57 0.97
C LEU A 195 -16.38 7.75 -0.49
N ASP A 196 -16.23 8.99 -1.00
CA ASP A 196 -15.68 9.22 -2.34
C ASP A 196 -14.22 8.77 -2.41
N LEU A 197 -13.41 9.11 -1.40
CA LEU A 197 -12.02 8.65 -1.28
C LEU A 197 -11.93 7.12 -1.32
N GLY A 198 -12.72 6.41 -0.50
CA GLY A 198 -12.77 4.95 -0.51
C GLY A 198 -13.28 4.32 -1.82
N LEU A 199 -14.03 5.08 -2.63
CA LEU A 199 -14.52 4.65 -3.93
C LEU A 199 -13.57 4.97 -5.10
N GLN A 200 -12.51 5.78 -4.94
CA GLN A 200 -11.67 6.22 -6.07
C GLN A 200 -10.96 5.07 -6.80
N GLU A 201 -10.60 4.00 -6.09
CA GLU A 201 -9.98 2.79 -6.67
C GLU A 201 -10.99 1.88 -7.40
N SER A 202 -12.29 2.16 -7.26
CA SER A 202 -13.36 1.36 -7.87
C SER A 202 -13.58 1.66 -9.35
N GLY A 203 -14.00 0.65 -10.11
CA GLY A 203 -14.49 0.82 -11.49
C GLY A 203 -15.90 1.42 -11.59
N CYS A 204 -16.58 1.70 -10.47
CA CYS A 204 -17.97 2.14 -10.42
C CYS A 204 -18.15 3.64 -10.75
N ALA A 205 -17.84 4.05 -11.98
CA ALA A 205 -17.88 5.43 -12.44
C ALA A 205 -19.23 6.14 -12.21
N HIS A 206 -20.37 5.46 -12.40
CA HIS A 206 -21.70 6.04 -12.16
C HIS A 206 -21.99 6.32 -10.68
N LEU A 207 -21.56 5.44 -9.78
CA LEU A 207 -21.71 5.62 -8.34
C LEU A 207 -20.83 6.76 -7.83
N GLN A 208 -19.57 6.82 -8.30
CA GLN A 208 -18.66 7.94 -8.01
C GLN A 208 -19.22 9.28 -8.54
N ALA A 209 -19.79 9.30 -9.75
CA ALA A 209 -20.39 10.51 -10.31
C ALA A 209 -21.58 10.99 -9.46
N PHE A 210 -22.52 10.08 -9.14
CA PHE A 210 -23.67 10.38 -8.29
C PHE A 210 -23.27 10.87 -6.88
N LEU A 211 -22.29 10.21 -6.25
CA LEU A 211 -21.75 10.65 -4.96
C LEU A 211 -21.13 12.04 -5.05
N ARG A 212 -20.32 12.33 -6.09
CA ARG A 212 -19.69 13.64 -6.26
C ARG A 212 -20.67 14.75 -6.56
N GLU A 213 -21.73 14.48 -7.31
CA GLU A 213 -22.83 15.42 -7.55
C GLU A 213 -23.58 15.72 -6.25
N THR A 214 -23.93 14.68 -5.47
CA THR A 214 -24.59 14.81 -4.17
C THR A 214 -23.71 15.52 -3.13
N LEU A 215 -22.41 15.19 -3.07
CA LEU A 215 -21.42 15.85 -2.22
C LEU A 215 -21.29 17.33 -2.60
N ALA A 216 -21.14 17.66 -3.89
CA ALA A 216 -21.04 19.04 -4.35
C ALA A 216 -22.32 19.85 -4.09
N PHE A 217 -23.49 19.22 -4.15
CA PHE A 217 -24.77 19.82 -3.80
C PHE A 217 -24.83 20.20 -2.31
N TRP A 218 -24.59 19.24 -1.40
CA TRP A 218 -24.65 19.49 0.04
C TRP A 218 -23.54 20.43 0.52
N HIS A 219 -22.32 20.24 0.02
CA HIS A 219 -21.19 21.12 0.25
C HIS A 219 -21.51 22.57 -0.11
N LYS A 220 -22.12 22.81 -1.27
CA LYS A 220 -22.55 24.16 -1.67
C LYS A 220 -23.56 24.75 -0.70
N ILE A 221 -24.58 23.98 -0.29
CA ILE A 221 -25.61 24.45 0.65
C ILE A 221 -24.99 24.85 1.99
N LEU A 222 -24.11 24.02 2.56
CA LEU A 222 -23.42 24.32 3.80
C LEU A 222 -22.45 25.50 3.67
N LYS A 223 -21.69 25.58 2.57
CA LYS A 223 -20.76 26.67 2.27
C LYS A 223 -21.50 28.00 2.13
N ASP A 224 -22.58 28.05 1.37
CA ASP A 224 -23.38 29.27 1.17
C ASP A 224 -24.02 29.73 2.50
N ARG A 225 -24.51 28.79 3.32
CA ARG A 225 -25.05 29.07 4.65
C ARG A 225 -23.99 29.62 5.62
N LEU A 226 -22.93 28.84 5.87
CA LEU A 226 -21.85 29.20 6.80
C LEU A 226 -21.14 30.50 6.38
N ALA A 227 -21.01 30.75 5.08
CA ALA A 227 -20.48 32.01 4.57
C ALA A 227 -21.44 33.19 4.78
N GLY A 228 -22.75 32.96 4.79
CA GLY A 228 -23.76 33.94 5.17
C GLY A 228 -23.66 34.29 6.66
N ASP A 229 -23.71 33.27 7.52
CA ASP A 229 -23.61 33.40 8.98
C ASP A 229 -22.30 34.13 9.38
N LEU A 230 -21.16 33.74 8.79
CA LEU A 230 -19.88 34.42 9.01
C LEU A 230 -19.87 35.87 8.49
N GLN A 231 -20.47 36.16 7.33
CA GLN A 231 -20.56 37.52 6.81
C GLN A 231 -21.42 38.43 7.70
N GLU A 232 -22.48 37.90 8.31
CA GLU A 232 -23.31 38.65 9.26
C GLU A 232 -22.53 39.00 10.53
N VAL A 233 -21.88 38.01 11.16
CA VAL A 233 -21.04 38.20 12.36
C VAL A 233 -19.92 39.22 12.08
N LEU A 234 -19.22 39.09 10.95
CA LEU A 234 -18.18 40.02 10.53
C LEU A 234 -18.74 41.45 10.31
N THR A 235 -19.92 41.58 9.72
CA THR A 235 -20.57 42.89 9.51
C THR A 235 -20.92 43.56 10.85
N GLN A 236 -21.40 42.80 11.84
CA GLN A 236 -21.67 43.31 13.19
C GLN A 236 -20.38 43.69 13.94
N LEU A 237 -19.26 43.00 13.68
CA LEU A 237 -17.92 43.37 14.16
C LEU A 237 -17.28 44.54 13.37
N HIS A 238 -18.01 45.18 12.45
CA HIS A 238 -17.53 46.25 11.56
C HIS A 238 -16.33 45.85 10.68
N TRP A 239 -16.19 44.56 10.36
CA TRP A 239 -15.21 44.07 9.41
C TRP A 239 -15.59 44.45 7.95
N PRO A 240 -14.63 44.79 7.08
CA PRO A 240 -13.20 44.97 7.36
C PRO A 240 -12.88 46.34 7.95
N PHE A 241 -11.79 46.42 8.71
CA PHE A 241 -11.29 47.68 9.27
C PHE A 241 -10.60 48.50 8.17
N LEU A 242 -11.26 49.57 7.73
CA LEU A 242 -10.84 50.42 6.63
C LEU A 242 -9.97 51.60 7.07
N SER A 243 -10.04 51.93 8.36
CA SER A 243 -9.21 52.92 9.06
C SER A 243 -8.52 52.23 10.23
N PRO A 244 -7.45 52.81 10.81
CA PRO A 244 -6.88 52.32 12.06
C PRO A 244 -7.94 52.21 13.15
N PRO A 245 -7.89 51.20 14.04
CA PRO A 245 -8.86 51.08 15.14
C PRO A 245 -8.82 52.32 16.05
N VAL A 246 -9.88 53.12 15.99
CA VAL A 246 -10.16 54.14 17.00
C VAL A 246 -10.80 53.40 18.17
N GLU A 247 -10.19 53.50 19.36
CA GLU A 247 -10.73 52.86 20.57
C GLU A 247 -12.09 53.48 20.92
N SER A 248 -13.17 52.75 20.58
CA SER A 248 -14.51 53.12 21.00
C SER A 248 -14.59 53.05 22.52
N LEU A 249 -15.07 54.13 23.14
CA LEU A 249 -15.25 54.24 24.60
C LEU A 249 -16.30 53.26 25.16
N SER A 250 -17.04 52.57 24.29
CA SER A 250 -17.84 51.40 24.63
C SER A 250 -17.72 50.30 23.56
N PRO A 251 -17.44 49.04 23.93
CA PRO A 251 -17.63 47.90 23.03
C PRO A 251 -19.13 47.63 22.84
N PRO A 252 -19.58 47.16 21.66
CA PRO A 252 -20.96 46.71 21.49
C PRO A 252 -21.36 45.65 22.55
N PRO A 253 -22.61 45.68 23.06
CA PRO A 253 -23.02 44.84 24.18
C PRO A 253 -23.02 43.32 23.86
N ASN A 254 -23.00 42.96 22.58
CA ASN A 254 -22.98 41.58 22.08
C ASN A 254 -21.59 41.10 21.60
N VAL A 255 -20.50 41.85 21.81
CA VAL A 255 -19.16 41.49 21.27
C VAL A 255 -18.68 40.09 21.68
N GLN A 256 -18.93 39.66 22.93
CA GLN A 256 -18.52 38.33 23.37
C GLN A 256 -19.30 37.21 22.67
N GLU A 257 -20.58 37.45 22.38
CA GLU A 257 -21.45 36.52 21.65
C GLU A 257 -21.07 36.44 20.16
N LEU A 258 -20.65 37.57 19.56
CA LEU A 258 -20.10 37.58 18.21
C LEU A 258 -18.77 36.82 18.12
N TYR A 259 -17.94 36.88 19.16
CA TYR A 259 -16.70 36.09 19.22
C TYR A 259 -16.96 34.60 19.45
N SER A 260 -17.89 34.20 20.33
CA SER A 260 -18.24 32.78 20.49
C SER A 260 -18.82 32.17 19.21
N GLN A 261 -19.64 32.93 18.46
CA GLN A 261 -20.11 32.52 17.13
C GLN A 261 -18.97 32.37 16.13
N LEU A 262 -17.96 33.27 16.16
CA LEU A 262 -16.76 33.16 15.34
C LEU A 262 -15.92 31.92 15.69
N GLU A 263 -15.79 31.57 16.99
CA GLU A 263 -15.13 30.34 17.44
C GLU A 263 -15.84 29.05 16.98
N LEU A 264 -17.14 29.11 16.65
CA LEU A 264 -17.90 27.98 16.10
C LEU A 264 -17.83 27.92 14.57
N LEU A 265 -18.04 29.06 13.89
CA LEU A 265 -18.15 29.14 12.42
C LEU A 265 -16.81 28.89 11.72
N VAL A 266 -15.69 29.38 12.27
CA VAL A 266 -14.38 29.23 11.63
C VAL A 266 -13.93 27.76 11.57
N PRO A 267 -14.00 26.96 12.65
CA PRO A 267 -13.71 25.53 12.58
C PRO A 267 -14.67 24.72 11.70
N GLN A 268 -15.96 25.10 11.63
CA GLN A 268 -16.91 24.48 10.70
C GLN A 268 -16.49 24.68 9.24
N LEU A 269 -16.12 25.91 8.88
CA LEU A 269 -15.62 26.25 7.55
C LEU A 269 -14.26 25.64 7.24
N LEU A 270 -13.39 25.42 8.23
CA LEU A 270 -12.13 24.68 8.06
C LEU A 270 -12.38 23.18 7.83
N SER A 271 -13.29 22.55 8.58
CA SER A 271 -13.64 21.14 8.37
C SER A 271 -14.22 20.91 6.96
N LEU A 272 -15.03 21.87 6.48
CA LEU A 272 -15.56 21.85 5.12
C LEU A 272 -14.48 22.04 4.02
N GLN A 273 -13.26 22.48 4.35
CA GLN A 273 -12.16 22.65 3.37
C GLN A 273 -11.81 21.35 2.65
N THR A 274 -11.74 20.22 3.38
CA THR A 274 -11.40 18.90 2.83
C THR A 274 -12.32 18.53 1.67
N SER A 275 -13.61 18.85 1.78
CA SER A 275 -14.60 18.64 0.73
C SER A 275 -14.46 19.65 -0.42
N ASP A 276 -14.11 20.92 -0.13
CA ASP A 276 -13.89 21.96 -1.15
C ASP A 276 -12.70 21.62 -2.06
N ASP A 277 -11.65 21.04 -1.48
CA ASP A 277 -10.44 20.62 -2.19
C ASP A 277 -10.73 19.42 -3.11
N LEU A 278 -11.42 18.39 -2.62
CA LEU A 278 -11.86 17.23 -3.44
C LEU A 278 -12.77 17.63 -4.61
N ILE A 279 -13.59 18.67 -4.45
CA ILE A 279 -14.42 19.24 -5.51
C ILE A 279 -13.59 20.11 -6.47
N SER A 280 -12.54 20.78 -5.98
CA SER A 280 -11.72 21.72 -6.73
C SER A 280 -10.58 21.10 -7.54
N GLU A 281 -9.94 20.01 -7.06
CA GLU A 281 -8.81 19.37 -7.77
C GLU A 281 -9.17 18.92 -9.20
N LYS A 282 -10.46 18.63 -9.47
CA LYS A 282 -10.95 18.28 -10.81
C LYS A 282 -11.11 19.48 -11.77
N LYS A 283 -10.81 20.71 -11.34
CA LYS A 283 -10.70 21.87 -12.24
C LYS A 283 -9.22 22.11 -12.58
N PRO A 284 -8.74 21.71 -13.77
CA PRO A 284 -7.38 21.98 -14.18
C PRO A 284 -7.19 23.49 -14.38
N HIS A 285 -6.72 24.17 -13.34
CA HIS A 285 -6.24 25.54 -13.44
C HIS A 285 -4.96 25.54 -14.29
N PRO A 286 -4.88 26.32 -15.38
CA PRO A 286 -3.67 26.37 -16.20
C PRO A 286 -2.53 26.98 -15.37
N SER A 287 -1.61 26.14 -14.92
CA SER A 287 -0.48 26.53 -14.08
C SER A 287 0.33 27.63 -14.78
N ARG A 288 0.39 28.81 -14.16
CA ARG A 288 1.20 29.92 -14.67
C ARG A 288 2.67 29.57 -14.52
N ALA A 289 3.35 29.36 -15.64
CA ALA A 289 4.77 29.03 -15.67
C ALA A 289 5.60 30.07 -14.90
N GLY A 290 6.39 29.60 -13.92
CA GLY A 290 7.32 30.42 -13.14
C GLY A 290 6.85 30.88 -11.76
N LEU A 291 5.65 30.50 -11.31
CA LEU A 291 5.19 30.71 -9.93
C LEU A 291 5.01 29.36 -9.20
N PRO A 292 5.18 29.31 -7.86
CA PRO A 292 4.75 28.14 -7.09
C PRO A 292 3.25 27.89 -7.29
N PRO A 293 2.76 26.65 -7.13
CA PRO A 293 1.34 26.35 -7.29
C PRO A 293 0.49 27.24 -6.39
N ASP A 294 -0.58 27.82 -6.95
CA ASP A 294 -1.57 28.60 -6.21
C ASP A 294 -2.34 27.67 -5.26
N THR A 295 -1.77 27.39 -4.08
CA THR A 295 -2.50 26.76 -2.96
C THR A 295 -3.76 27.61 -2.72
N PRO A 296 -4.97 27.05 -2.66
CA PRO A 296 -6.16 27.84 -2.37
C PRO A 296 -6.00 28.57 -1.01
N LEU A 297 -6.65 29.71 -0.85
CA LEU A 297 -6.83 30.32 0.47
C LEU A 297 -7.78 29.45 1.28
N SER A 298 -7.63 29.35 2.60
CA SER A 298 -8.61 28.61 3.41
C SER A 298 -10.00 29.24 3.34
N LEU A 299 -11.05 28.43 3.38
CA LEU A 299 -12.45 28.86 3.26
C LEU A 299 -12.82 30.07 4.14
N PRO A 300 -12.49 30.12 5.45
CA PRO A 300 -12.75 31.30 6.27
C PRO A 300 -12.09 32.57 5.70
N ILE A 301 -10.83 32.47 5.26
CA ILE A 301 -10.08 33.63 4.74
C ILE A 301 -10.62 34.05 3.36
N GLN A 302 -11.00 33.12 2.49
CA GLN A 302 -11.69 33.43 1.23
C GLN A 302 -12.90 34.33 1.48
N ILE A 303 -13.76 33.96 2.45
CA ILE A 303 -14.97 34.70 2.81
C ILE A 303 -14.61 36.08 3.39
N MET A 304 -13.67 36.14 4.33
CA MET A 304 -13.21 37.39 4.96
C MET A 304 -12.64 38.40 3.95
N ILE A 305 -12.07 37.94 2.83
CA ILE A 305 -11.49 38.77 1.77
C ILE A 305 -12.54 39.28 0.76
N LEU A 306 -13.76 38.72 0.71
CA LEU A 306 -14.80 39.15 -0.24
C LEU A 306 -15.16 40.64 -0.14
N PRO A 307 -15.35 41.26 1.04
CA PRO A 307 -15.68 42.69 1.13
C PRO A 307 -14.54 43.59 0.62
N LEU A 308 -13.28 43.23 0.94
CA LEU A 308 -12.08 43.93 0.47
C LEU A 308 -11.93 43.77 -1.05
N SER A 309 -12.19 42.57 -1.58
CA SER A 309 -12.19 42.29 -3.02
C SER A 309 -13.24 43.09 -3.79
N LYS A 310 -14.47 43.18 -3.27
CA LYS A 310 -15.55 44.00 -3.83
C LYS A 310 -15.15 45.48 -3.87
N ARG A 311 -14.59 46.00 -2.77
CA ARG A 311 -14.09 47.38 -2.66
C ARG A 311 -12.92 47.64 -3.62
N PHE A 312 -11.93 46.75 -3.68
CA PHE A 312 -10.79 46.85 -4.59
C PHE A 312 -11.26 46.93 -6.05
N ARG A 313 -12.09 45.98 -6.49
CA ARG A 313 -12.64 45.96 -7.85
C ARG A 313 -13.48 47.20 -8.13
N TYR A 314 -14.28 47.67 -7.16
CA TYR A 314 -15.02 48.93 -7.30
C TYR A 314 -14.10 50.11 -7.59
N HIS A 315 -13.02 50.34 -6.81
CA HIS A 315 -12.16 51.52 -6.96
C HIS A 315 -11.14 51.44 -8.10
N PHE A 316 -10.61 50.25 -8.39
CA PHE A 316 -9.44 50.06 -9.27
C PHE A 316 -9.76 49.36 -10.60
N THR A 317 -11.04 49.26 -10.97
CA THR A 317 -11.46 48.79 -12.31
C THR A 317 -12.51 49.73 -12.92
N GLY A 318 -12.79 49.56 -14.21
CA GLY A 318 -13.71 50.41 -14.96
C GLY A 318 -13.22 51.85 -15.13
N ASN A 319 -14.14 52.77 -15.45
CA ASN A 319 -13.82 54.16 -15.81
C ASN A 319 -13.71 55.11 -14.60
N ARG A 320 -13.11 54.68 -13.50
CA ARG A 320 -12.90 55.54 -12.32
C ARG A 320 -11.60 56.30 -12.42
N GLN A 321 -11.58 57.54 -11.93
CA GLN A 321 -10.35 58.33 -11.82
C GLN A 321 -9.25 57.58 -11.04
N THR A 322 -9.63 56.84 -10.00
CA THR A 322 -8.73 55.99 -9.18
C THR A 322 -8.15 54.77 -9.93
N ASN A 323 -8.68 54.41 -11.10
CA ASN A 323 -8.11 53.40 -11.98
C ASN A 323 -7.18 54.07 -13.01
N SER A 324 -5.94 54.37 -12.60
CA SER A 324 -4.95 55.07 -13.43
C SER A 324 -3.70 54.21 -13.64
N LEU A 325 -3.40 53.87 -14.91
CA LEU A 325 -2.18 53.14 -15.30
C LEU A 325 -0.89 53.90 -14.92
N ASN A 326 -0.96 55.24 -14.88
CA ASN A 326 0.16 56.10 -14.52
C ASN A 326 0.40 56.18 -13.01
N LYS A 327 -0.47 55.59 -12.19
CA LYS A 327 -0.42 55.65 -10.72
C LYS A 327 -0.72 54.30 -10.03
N PRO A 328 0.07 53.25 -10.33
CA PRO A 328 -0.11 51.94 -9.70
C PRO A 328 0.08 51.97 -8.17
N GLU A 329 0.80 52.96 -7.64
CA GLU A 329 0.95 53.18 -6.21
C GLU A 329 -0.39 53.32 -5.48
N TRP A 330 -1.45 53.82 -6.13
CA TRP A 330 -2.75 54.01 -5.49
C TRP A 330 -3.39 52.72 -4.98
N TYR A 331 -3.37 51.66 -5.79
CA TYR A 331 -3.94 50.37 -5.36
C TYR A 331 -2.99 49.63 -4.41
N LEU A 332 -1.67 49.80 -4.58
CA LEU A 332 -0.66 49.24 -3.68
C LEU A 332 -0.74 49.86 -2.27
N THR A 333 -0.87 51.18 -2.16
CA THR A 333 -1.05 51.87 -0.88
C THR A 333 -2.36 51.50 -0.19
N GLN A 334 -3.47 51.32 -0.94
CA GLN A 334 -4.72 50.85 -0.33
C GLN A 334 -4.61 49.40 0.17
N VAL A 335 -3.97 48.50 -0.59
CA VAL A 335 -3.72 47.12 -0.14
C VAL A 335 -2.84 47.09 1.11
N LEU A 336 -1.76 47.86 1.14
CA LEU A 336 -0.88 47.97 2.32
C LEU A 336 -1.61 48.54 3.55
N MET A 337 -2.48 49.54 3.35
CA MET A 337 -3.32 50.11 4.41
C MET A 337 -4.29 49.07 4.99
N TRP A 338 -4.95 48.28 4.14
CA TRP A 338 -5.86 47.22 4.62
C TRP A 338 -5.12 46.10 5.35
N MET A 339 -3.92 45.71 4.89
CA MET A 339 -3.07 44.77 5.64
C MET A 339 -2.76 45.28 7.05
N GLY A 340 -2.34 46.55 7.16
CA GLY A 340 -2.02 47.17 8.45
C GLY A 340 -3.23 47.25 9.39
N ASN A 341 -4.35 47.80 8.92
CA ASN A 341 -5.54 48.03 9.74
C ASN A 341 -6.19 46.74 10.26
N ASN A 342 -6.09 45.64 9.51
CA ASN A 342 -6.73 44.36 9.86
C ASN A 342 -5.78 43.39 10.58
N SER A 343 -4.47 43.64 10.60
CA SER A 343 -3.43 42.80 11.21
C SER A 343 -3.80 42.33 12.62
N LYS A 344 -4.12 43.28 13.52
CA LYS A 344 -4.39 43.02 14.93
C LYS A 344 -5.56 42.05 15.13
N PHE A 345 -6.62 42.17 14.32
CA PHE A 345 -7.77 41.26 14.38
C PHE A 345 -7.41 39.85 13.92
N MET A 346 -6.63 39.72 12.83
CA MET A 346 -6.17 38.41 12.37
C MET A 346 -5.28 37.74 13.42
N GLU A 347 -4.38 38.49 14.06
CA GLU A 347 -3.42 37.98 15.05
C GLU A 347 -4.06 37.68 16.42
N GLU A 348 -4.97 38.53 16.92
CA GLU A 348 -5.54 38.39 18.27
C GLU A 348 -6.91 37.69 18.33
N LYS A 349 -7.61 37.54 17.20
CA LYS A 349 -8.97 36.95 17.15
C LYS A 349 -9.08 35.74 16.25
N ILE A 350 -8.49 35.77 15.05
CA ILE A 350 -8.59 34.64 14.10
C ILE A 350 -7.54 33.57 14.38
N GLN A 351 -6.26 33.96 14.54
CA GLN A 351 -5.17 33.01 14.75
C GLN A 351 -5.41 32.03 15.90
N PRO A 352 -5.88 32.45 17.11
CA PRO A 352 -6.13 31.51 18.20
C PRO A 352 -7.23 30.48 17.91
N ILE A 353 -8.14 30.76 16.96
CA ILE A 353 -9.18 29.82 16.52
C ILE A 353 -8.59 28.82 15.52
N LEU A 354 -7.74 29.28 14.60
CA LEU A 354 -6.99 28.41 13.68
C LEU A 354 -6.06 27.47 14.45
N ASP A 355 -5.32 27.99 15.43
CA ASP A 355 -4.38 27.23 16.26
C ASP A 355 -5.12 26.14 17.07
N ARG A 356 -6.30 26.46 17.61
CA ARG A 356 -7.16 25.49 18.34
C ARG A 356 -7.70 24.39 17.42
N ALA A 357 -7.83 24.65 16.13
CA ALA A 357 -8.24 23.68 15.10
C ALA A 357 -7.05 22.91 14.47
N ASP A 358 -5.82 23.04 15.01
CA ASP A 358 -4.56 22.51 14.44
C ASP A 358 -4.31 22.92 12.97
N ALA A 359 -4.91 24.02 12.53
CA ALA A 359 -4.71 24.54 11.19
C ALA A 359 -3.34 25.21 11.10
N LYS A 360 -2.41 24.60 10.35
CA LYS A 360 -1.02 25.06 10.13
C LYS A 360 -0.94 26.27 9.20
N ILE A 361 -1.74 27.30 9.50
CA ILE A 361 -2.05 28.43 8.64
C ILE A 361 -1.86 29.71 9.45
N ASN A 362 -1.07 30.64 8.93
CA ASN A 362 -0.94 31.97 9.53
C ASN A 362 -2.03 32.91 8.95
N ALA A 363 -3.00 33.28 9.79
CA ALA A 363 -4.19 34.04 9.41
C ALA A 363 -3.86 35.39 8.75
N LYS A 364 -2.83 36.07 9.26
CA LYS A 364 -2.33 37.33 8.70
C LYS A 364 -1.61 37.13 7.37
N ALA A 365 -0.79 36.08 7.26
CA ALA A 365 -0.11 35.76 6.01
C ALA A 365 -1.11 35.42 4.90
N GLU A 366 -2.17 34.65 5.20
CA GLU A 366 -3.25 34.37 4.24
C GLU A 366 -4.03 35.62 3.84
N LEU A 367 -4.37 36.50 4.79
CA LEU A 367 -5.00 37.79 4.48
C LEU A 367 -4.13 38.62 3.53
N CYS A 368 -2.84 38.75 3.86
CA CYS A 368 -1.88 39.43 3.01
C CYS A 368 -1.75 38.76 1.63
N ARG A 369 -1.73 37.42 1.57
CA ARG A 369 -1.63 36.65 0.33
C ARG A 369 -2.80 36.94 -0.61
N GLY A 370 -4.04 36.81 -0.13
CA GLY A 370 -5.21 37.08 -0.97
C GLY A 370 -5.36 38.56 -1.37
N LEU A 371 -4.93 39.50 -0.51
CA LEU A 371 -4.85 40.92 -0.88
C LEU A 371 -3.76 41.19 -1.94
N LEU A 372 -2.62 40.49 -1.89
CA LEU A 372 -1.60 40.55 -2.93
C LEU A 372 -2.10 39.93 -4.24
N SER A 373 -2.87 38.83 -4.20
CA SER A 373 -3.48 38.23 -5.40
C SER A 373 -4.35 39.25 -6.16
N LEU A 374 -5.14 40.08 -5.48
CA LEU A 374 -5.90 41.17 -6.12
C LEU A 374 -4.99 42.21 -6.81
N ALA A 375 -3.90 42.60 -6.16
CA ALA A 375 -2.92 43.53 -6.73
C ALA A 375 -2.17 42.90 -7.93
N GLN A 376 -1.87 41.61 -7.89
CA GLN A 376 -1.23 40.85 -8.97
C GLN A 376 -2.18 40.65 -10.17
N GLU A 377 -3.45 40.30 -9.95
CA GLU A 377 -4.49 40.26 -10.97
C GLU A 377 -4.58 41.60 -11.72
N LYS A 378 -4.64 42.69 -10.95
CA LYS A 378 -4.72 44.07 -11.46
C LYS A 378 -3.47 44.47 -12.24
N LEU A 379 -2.28 44.26 -11.67
CA LEU A 379 -1.02 44.56 -12.35
C LEU A 379 -0.88 43.76 -13.66
N ALA A 380 -1.26 42.48 -13.66
CA ALA A 380 -1.22 41.65 -14.86
C ALA A 380 -2.25 42.08 -15.93
N HIS A 381 -3.42 42.60 -15.51
CA HIS A 381 -4.38 43.21 -16.42
C HIS A 381 -3.82 44.47 -17.06
N ASP A 382 -3.21 45.35 -16.26
CA ASP A 382 -2.70 46.64 -16.71
C ASP A 382 -1.46 46.49 -17.60
N ALA A 383 -0.56 45.55 -17.30
CA ALA A 383 0.57 45.21 -18.16
C ALA A 383 0.11 44.74 -19.56
N ARG A 384 -0.98 43.97 -19.65
CA ARG A 384 -1.58 43.60 -20.95
C ARG A 384 -2.14 44.82 -21.66
N GLY A 385 -2.81 45.73 -20.95
CA GLY A 385 -3.33 46.99 -21.50
C GLY A 385 -2.24 47.90 -22.08
N CYS A 386 -1.04 47.93 -21.49
CA CYS A 386 0.09 48.66 -22.06
C CYS A 386 0.66 47.99 -23.32
N SER A 387 0.71 46.65 -23.36
CA SER A 387 1.33 45.90 -24.48
C SER A 387 0.62 46.07 -25.84
N THR A 388 -0.66 46.43 -25.85
CA THR A 388 -1.45 46.66 -27.08
C THR A 388 -1.31 48.08 -27.65
N THR A 389 -0.55 48.96 -26.99
CA THR A 389 -0.32 50.36 -27.42
C THR A 389 1.09 50.59 -27.97
N THR A 390 1.56 49.70 -28.84
CA THR A 390 2.67 50.02 -29.75
C THR A 390 2.10 50.67 -31.02
N PRO A 391 2.44 51.93 -31.34
CA PRO A 391 2.01 52.54 -32.58
C PRO A 391 2.70 51.82 -33.75
N SER A 392 1.91 51.44 -34.76
CA SER A 392 2.44 50.94 -36.03
C SER A 392 3.45 51.95 -36.58
N SER A 393 4.68 51.49 -36.82
CA SER A 393 5.77 52.33 -37.29
C SER A 393 5.39 52.98 -38.60
N ALA A 394 5.35 54.31 -38.62
CA ALA A 394 5.10 55.08 -39.82
C ALA A 394 6.20 54.80 -40.86
N THR A 395 5.83 54.09 -41.94
CA THR A 395 6.58 54.06 -43.19
C THR A 395 6.19 55.26 -44.04
N TRP A 396 7.10 56.22 -44.16
CA TRP A 396 7.18 57.23 -45.20
C TRP A 396 8.67 57.45 -45.55
#